data_AF-A0A522DUV5-F1
#
_entry.id   AF-A0A522DUV5-F1
#
_cell.length_a   1.000
_cell.length_b   1.000
_cell.length_c   1.000
_cell.angle_alpha   90.00
_cell.angle_beta   90.00
_cell.angle_gamma   90.00
#
_symmetry.space_group_name_H-M   'P 1'
#
loop_
_entity.id
_entity.type
_entity.pdbx_description
1 polymer ?
#
loop_
_entity_poly.entity_id
_entity_poly.type
_entity_poly.pdbx_seq_one_letter_code
_entity_poly.pdbx_strand_id
1 'polypeptide(L)'
;MESNPVNESYSLSDELESFIQYTEASTGQRFLNFLIDNLVMRYGLSYITGLFVGYLLVTVAPDFTYKLFTNEGSWGFLLLAYILGIFNYIIYYTFSEKLFRGYTLGKLITGTRALRQDGSELTFKDAILRSLSRLVPFEPFSAFGKRPWHDTWTNTVVVKSR
;
A
#
# COMPACT_ATOMS: atom_id res chain seq x y z
N MET A 1 -25.09 -24.56 -51.50
CA MET A 1 -24.19 -25.00 -50.43
C MET A 1 -24.34 -23.99 -49.32
N GLU A 2 -25.31 -24.21 -48.44
CA GLU A 2 -25.59 -23.36 -47.29
C GLU A 2 -24.40 -23.46 -46.31
N SER A 3 -23.66 -22.38 -46.12
CA SER A 3 -22.61 -22.30 -45.10
C SER A 3 -23.27 -22.18 -43.74
N ASN A 4 -23.25 -23.28 -42.97
CA ASN A 4 -23.63 -23.32 -41.56
C ASN A 4 -22.92 -22.19 -40.78
N PRO A 5 -23.63 -21.37 -40.00
CA PRO A 5 -22.96 -20.47 -39.07
C PRO A 5 -22.29 -21.33 -37.99
N VAL A 6 -20.98 -21.17 -37.86
CA VAL A 6 -20.18 -21.77 -36.78
C VAL A 6 -20.76 -21.25 -35.47
N ASN A 7 -21.42 -22.15 -34.74
CA ASN A 7 -21.95 -21.88 -33.42
C ASN A 7 -20.75 -21.82 -32.47
N GLU A 8 -20.17 -20.64 -32.30
CA GLU A 8 -19.17 -20.37 -31.27
C GLU A 8 -19.82 -20.64 -29.91
N SER A 9 -19.56 -21.82 -29.35
CA SER A 9 -19.93 -22.15 -27.98
C SER A 9 -19.03 -21.34 -27.06
N TYR A 10 -19.42 -20.10 -26.74
CA TYR A 10 -18.86 -19.36 -25.62
C TYR A 10 -18.96 -20.26 -24.39
N SER A 11 -17.80 -20.62 -23.83
CA SER A 11 -17.79 -21.46 -22.63
C SER A 11 -18.35 -20.64 -21.48
N LEU A 12 -19.08 -21.27 -20.56
CA LEU A 12 -19.48 -20.64 -19.30
C LEU A 12 -18.28 -20.05 -18.55
N SER A 13 -17.06 -20.58 -18.76
CA SER A 13 -15.82 -19.97 -18.27
C SER A 13 -15.51 -18.62 -18.91
N ASP A 14 -15.75 -18.46 -20.21
CA ASP A 14 -15.45 -17.24 -20.96
C ASP A 14 -16.48 -16.14 -20.61
N GLU A 15 -17.74 -16.53 -20.42
CA GLU A 15 -18.75 -15.64 -19.86
C GLU A 15 -18.40 -15.26 -18.41
N LEU A 16 -17.98 -16.21 -17.56
CA LEU A 16 -17.58 -15.93 -16.18
C LEU A 16 -16.33 -15.02 -16.11
N GLU A 17 -15.35 -15.23 -16.98
CA GLU A 17 -14.18 -14.35 -17.13
C GLU A 17 -14.59 -12.94 -17.56
N SER A 18 -15.61 -12.82 -18.42
CA SER A 18 -16.21 -11.53 -18.79
C SER A 18 -16.99 -10.88 -17.64
N PHE A 19 -17.63 -11.68 -16.77
CA PHE A 19 -18.35 -11.21 -15.57
C PHE A 19 -17.40 -10.79 -14.44
N ILE A 20 -16.16 -11.30 -14.41
CA ILE A 20 -15.08 -10.83 -13.53
C ILE A 20 -14.28 -9.72 -14.25
N GLN A 21 -14.98 -8.83 -14.96
CA GLN A 21 -14.37 -7.59 -15.40
C GLN A 21 -14.24 -6.67 -14.18
N TYR A 22 -13.15 -6.83 -13.44
CA TYR A 22 -12.81 -5.97 -12.33
C TYR A 22 -12.80 -4.51 -12.79
N THR A 23 -13.74 -3.70 -12.30
CA THR A 23 -13.70 -2.27 -12.57
C THR A 23 -12.49 -1.68 -11.86
N GLU A 24 -11.52 -1.18 -12.64
CA GLU A 24 -10.34 -0.54 -12.07
C GLU A 24 -10.78 0.66 -11.20
N ALA A 25 -10.14 0.82 -10.04
CA ALA A 25 -10.41 1.95 -9.16
C ALA A 25 -10.02 3.26 -9.85
N SER A 26 -10.87 4.28 -9.73
CA SER A 26 -10.61 5.59 -10.34
C SER A 26 -9.40 6.27 -9.68
N THR A 27 -8.76 7.20 -10.39
CA THR A 27 -7.64 7.98 -9.85
C THR A 27 -8.00 8.68 -8.53
N GLY A 28 -9.23 9.19 -8.40
CA GLY A 28 -9.71 9.80 -7.16
C GLY A 28 -9.83 8.83 -5.99
N GLN A 29 -10.30 7.59 -6.23
CA GLN A 29 -10.33 6.55 -5.18
C GLN A 29 -8.92 6.13 -4.77
N ARG A 30 -8.00 6.01 -5.72
CA ARG A 30 -6.58 5.73 -5.45
C ARG A 30 -5.93 6.86 -4.64
N PHE A 31 -6.24 8.11 -4.95
CA PHE A 31 -5.79 9.26 -4.17
C PHE A 31 -6.37 9.25 -2.75
N LEU A 32 -7.67 8.98 -2.61
CA LEU A 32 -8.32 8.91 -1.29
C LEU A 32 -7.73 7.77 -0.45
N ASN A 33 -7.42 6.62 -1.04
CA ASN A 33 -6.68 5.54 -0.38
C ASN A 33 -5.36 6.03 0.19
N PHE A 34 -4.55 6.64 -0.67
CA PHE A 34 -3.26 7.19 -0.29
C PHE A 34 -3.40 8.22 0.83
N LEU A 35 -4.38 9.12 0.74
CA LEU A 35 -4.64 10.14 1.75
C LEU A 35 -5.01 9.51 3.09
N ILE A 36 -5.96 8.58 3.11
CA ILE A 36 -6.40 7.91 4.33
C ILE A 36 -5.26 7.09 4.95
N ASP A 37 -4.58 6.26 4.16
CA ASP A 37 -3.47 5.44 4.67
C ASP A 37 -2.32 6.33 5.20
N ASN A 38 -2.03 7.47 4.55
CA ASN A 38 -1.06 8.44 5.04
C ASN A 38 -1.50 9.10 6.35
N LEU A 39 -2.78 9.47 6.51
CA LEU A 39 -3.30 10.02 7.76
C LEU A 39 -3.24 9.00 8.90
N VAL A 40 -3.69 7.77 8.64
CA VAL A 40 -3.69 6.70 9.64
C VAL A 40 -2.26 6.35 10.08
N MET A 41 -1.32 6.27 9.14
CA MET A 41 0.07 6.03 9.51
C MET A 41 0.73 7.20 10.23
N ARG A 42 0.48 8.43 9.77
CA ARG A 42 1.14 9.62 10.33
C ARG A 42 0.60 9.98 11.72
N TYR A 43 -0.70 9.82 11.97
CA TYR A 43 -1.31 10.17 13.24
C TYR A 43 -1.58 8.98 14.16
N GLY A 44 -1.89 7.79 13.62
CA GLY A 44 -2.15 6.60 14.41
C GLY A 44 -0.87 5.85 14.75
N LEU A 45 -0.28 5.19 13.74
CA LEU A 45 0.83 4.27 13.95
C LEU A 45 2.10 4.99 14.45
N SER A 46 2.49 6.09 13.79
CA SER A 46 3.67 6.87 14.17
C SER A 46 3.58 7.40 15.60
N TYR A 47 2.39 7.82 16.04
CA TYR A 47 2.17 8.30 17.41
C TYR A 47 2.36 7.18 18.43
N ILE A 48 1.71 6.04 18.24
CA ILE A 48 1.83 4.87 19.13
C ILE A 48 3.28 4.38 19.18
N THR A 49 3.91 4.20 18.03
CA THR A 49 5.30 3.70 17.97
C THR A 49 6.29 4.72 18.52
N GLY A 50 6.04 6.02 18.32
CA GLY A 50 6.88 7.09 18.85
C GLY A 50 6.83 7.15 20.37
N LEU A 51 5.63 7.01 20.97
CA LEU A 51 5.47 6.90 22.42
C LEU A 51 6.17 5.66 22.97
N PHE A 52 5.98 4.50 22.32
CA PHE A 52 6.61 3.25 22.75
C PHE A 52 8.14 3.32 22.71
N VAL A 53 8.71 3.77 21.58
CA VAL A 53 10.16 3.91 21.43
C VAL A 53 10.72 4.99 22.36
N GLY A 54 10.01 6.11 22.52
CA GLY A 54 10.39 7.17 23.46
C GLY A 54 10.46 6.65 24.90
N TYR A 55 9.44 5.91 25.34
CA TYR A 55 9.41 5.28 26.66
C TYR A 55 10.54 4.25 26.83
N LEU A 56 10.77 3.39 25.84
CA LEU A 56 11.88 2.43 25.87
C LEU A 56 13.25 3.11 25.94
N LEU A 57 13.45 4.20 25.21
CA LEU A 57 14.72 4.93 25.22
C LEU A 57 14.98 5.57 26.59
N VAL A 58 13.97 6.18 27.20
CA VAL A 58 14.09 6.74 28.56
C VAL A 58 14.46 5.67 29.59
N THR A 59 13.88 4.47 29.46
CA THR A 59 14.08 3.39 30.44
C THR A 59 15.39 2.62 30.25
N VAL A 60 15.80 2.35 29.00
CA VAL A 60 16.98 1.53 28.69
C VAL A 60 18.24 2.37 28.53
N ALA A 61 18.12 3.59 27.99
CA ALA A 61 19.25 4.45 27.65
C ALA A 61 18.96 5.93 28.00
N PRO A 62 18.80 6.26 29.29
CA PRO A 62 18.42 7.61 29.73
C PRO A 62 19.43 8.68 29.30
N ASP A 63 20.73 8.39 29.37
CA ASP A 63 21.79 9.34 28.98
C ASP A 63 21.77 9.66 27.48
N PHE A 64 21.53 8.66 26.64
CA PHE A 64 21.37 8.85 25.19
C PHE A 64 20.12 9.66 24.88
N THR A 65 19.03 9.36 25.58
CA THR A 65 17.76 10.06 25.43
C THR A 65 17.88 11.53 25.82
N TYR A 66 18.50 11.82 26.96
CA TYR A 66 18.77 13.19 27.38
C TYR A 66 19.55 13.96 26.31
N LYS A 67 20.66 13.38 25.82
CA LYS A 67 21.46 13.98 24.73
C LYS A 67 20.67 14.22 23.44
N LEU A 68 19.72 13.34 23.11
CA LEU A 68 18.84 13.50 21.95
C LEU A 68 17.83 14.64 22.08
N PHE A 69 17.39 14.98 23.30
CA PHE A 69 16.38 16.01 23.53
C PHE A 69 16.98 17.36 23.94
N THR A 70 18.20 17.39 24.49
CA THR A 70 18.84 18.63 24.95
C THR A 70 19.82 19.25 23.97
N ASN A 71 20.26 18.53 22.92
CA ASN A 71 21.06 19.15 21.88
C ASN A 71 20.18 20.08 21.04
N GLU A 72 20.44 21.38 21.11
CA GLU A 72 19.80 22.37 20.25
C GLU A 72 20.19 22.06 18.79
N GLY A 73 19.21 21.63 17.98
CA GLY A 73 19.43 21.21 16.60
C GLY A 73 19.68 19.70 16.42
N SER A 74 19.11 18.85 17.27
CA SER A 74 19.26 17.38 17.26
C SER A 74 18.86 16.70 15.93
N TRP A 75 19.78 16.76 14.95
CA TRP A 75 19.77 15.92 13.75
C TRP A 75 19.62 14.44 14.10
N GLY A 76 20.13 14.01 15.26
CA GLY A 76 19.94 12.66 15.78
C GLY A 76 18.47 12.31 16.04
N PHE A 77 17.69 13.23 16.59
CA PHE A 77 16.25 13.03 16.81
C PHE A 77 15.50 12.98 15.47
N LEU A 78 15.80 13.90 14.55
CA LEU A 78 15.19 13.92 13.22
C LEU A 78 15.51 12.65 12.42
N LEU A 79 16.76 12.20 12.48
CA LEU A 79 17.22 10.97 11.81
C LEU A 79 16.55 9.74 12.41
N LEU A 80 16.46 9.65 13.75
CA LEU A 80 15.75 8.57 14.43
C LEU A 80 14.27 8.55 14.03
N ALA A 81 13.60 9.70 14.07
CA ALA A 81 12.20 9.82 13.69
C ALA A 81 11.97 9.45 12.21
N TYR A 82 12.90 9.84 11.33
CA TYR A 82 12.84 9.50 9.90
C TYR A 82 13.01 8.01 9.64
N ILE A 83 14.01 7.36 10.28
CA ILE A 83 14.22 5.91 10.18
C ILE A 83 13.00 5.15 10.71
N LEU A 84 12.48 5.55 11.87
CA LEU A 84 11.26 4.96 12.44
C LEU A 84 10.05 5.15 11.52
N GLY A 85 9.94 6.31 10.86
CA GLY A 85 8.89 6.57 9.89
C GLY A 85 8.95 5.63 8.70
N ILE A 86 10.12 5.45 8.09
CA ILE A 86 10.32 4.51 6.96
C ILE A 86 10.03 3.08 7.40
N PHE A 87 10.54 2.68 8.56
CA PHE A 87 10.36 1.34 9.09
C PHE A 87 8.87 1.02 9.31
N ASN A 88 8.14 1.92 9.96
CA ASN A 88 6.70 1.82 10.14
C ASN A 88 5.96 1.78 8.79
N TYR A 89 6.37 2.61 7.83
CA TYR A 89 5.76 2.66 6.50
C TYR A 89 5.84 1.30 5.79
N ILE A 90 7.04 0.71 5.74
CA ILE A 90 7.27 -0.57 5.08
C ILE A 90 6.49 -1.68 5.78
N ILE A 91 6.56 -1.74 7.13
CA ILE A 91 5.88 -2.77 7.91
C ILE A 91 4.38 -2.66 7.75
N TYR A 92 3.80 -1.48 7.95
CA TYR A 92 2.36 -1.29 7.87
C TYR A 92 1.82 -1.71 6.51
N TYR A 93 2.41 -1.24 5.40
CA TYR A 93 1.91 -1.60 4.07
C TYR A 93 2.16 -3.07 3.73
N THR A 94 3.33 -3.61 4.04
CA THR A 94 3.64 -5.02 3.73
C THR A 94 2.72 -5.96 4.51
N PHE A 95 2.59 -5.74 5.82
CA PHE A 95 1.73 -6.57 6.66
C PHE A 95 0.26 -6.34 6.34
N SER A 96 -0.19 -5.10 6.15
CA SER A 96 -1.60 -4.86 5.83
C SER A 96 -1.97 -5.50 4.49
N GLU A 97 -1.18 -5.26 3.43
CA GLU A 97 -1.47 -5.82 2.11
C GLU A 97 -1.35 -7.35 2.11
N LYS A 98 -0.45 -7.95 2.88
CA LYS A 98 -0.38 -9.42 2.95
C LYS A 98 -1.46 -10.02 3.82
N LEU A 99 -1.60 -9.55 5.07
CA LEU A 99 -2.49 -10.11 6.08
C LEU A 99 -3.95 -9.94 5.68
N PHE A 100 -4.30 -8.77 5.12
CA PHE A 100 -5.62 -8.49 4.60
C PHE A 100 -5.73 -8.76 3.10
N ARG A 101 -4.93 -9.67 2.53
CA ARG A 101 -5.12 -10.17 1.14
C ARG A 101 -5.33 -9.08 0.08
N GLY A 102 -4.58 -7.98 0.20
CA GLY A 102 -4.61 -6.82 -0.70
C GLY A 102 -5.35 -5.59 -0.18
N TYR A 103 -5.94 -5.66 1.00
CA TYR A 103 -6.57 -4.52 1.66
C TYR A 103 -5.58 -3.76 2.57
N THR A 104 -5.79 -2.46 2.66
CA THR A 104 -5.19 -1.53 3.64
C THR A 104 -6.35 -0.77 4.29
N LEU A 105 -6.13 -0.03 5.38
CA LEU A 105 -7.22 0.69 6.04
C LEU A 105 -7.89 1.70 5.09
N GLY A 106 -7.11 2.43 4.29
CA GLY A 106 -7.64 3.30 3.24
C GLY A 106 -8.47 2.53 2.21
N LYS A 107 -7.95 1.40 1.72
CA LYS A 107 -8.65 0.56 0.74
C LYS A 107 -9.93 -0.06 1.28
N LEU A 108 -9.98 -0.43 2.56
CA LEU A 108 -11.21 -0.91 3.22
C LEU A 108 -12.28 0.18 3.24
N ILE A 109 -11.89 1.42 3.55
CA ILE A 109 -12.81 2.55 3.63
C ILE A 109 -13.34 2.95 2.24
N THR A 110 -12.48 2.96 1.22
CA THR A 110 -12.90 3.29 -0.16
C THR A 110 -13.52 2.13 -0.92
N GLY A 111 -13.56 0.93 -0.34
CA GLY A 111 -14.09 -0.27 -1.00
C GLY A 111 -13.23 -0.77 -2.15
N THR A 112 -11.91 -0.59 -2.09
CA THR A 112 -10.96 -1.06 -3.12
C THR A 112 -10.10 -2.20 -2.62
N ARG A 113 -9.53 -2.99 -3.54
CA ARG A 113 -8.64 -4.12 -3.22
C ARG A 113 -7.49 -4.16 -4.21
N ALA A 114 -6.27 -4.41 -3.75
CA ALA A 114 -5.17 -4.74 -4.65
C ALA A 114 -5.16 -6.25 -4.96
N LEU A 115 -4.97 -6.60 -6.23
CA LEU A 115 -4.80 -7.95 -6.73
C LEU A 115 -3.65 -7.96 -7.74
N ARG A 116 -3.15 -9.15 -8.10
CA ARG A 116 -2.29 -9.30 -9.28
C ARG A 116 -3.11 -9.15 -10.56
N GLN A 117 -2.43 -8.90 -11.69
CA GLN A 117 -3.09 -8.80 -13.00
C GLN A 117 -3.80 -10.09 -13.42
N ASP A 118 -3.37 -11.25 -12.90
CA ASP A 118 -4.02 -12.56 -13.09
C ASP A 118 -5.23 -12.77 -12.16
N GLY A 119 -5.62 -11.77 -11.37
CA GLY A 119 -6.71 -11.86 -10.40
C GLY A 119 -6.35 -12.58 -9.09
N SER A 120 -5.13 -13.11 -8.96
CA SER A 120 -4.67 -13.81 -7.76
C SER A 120 -4.33 -12.85 -6.61
N GLU A 121 -4.28 -13.39 -5.39
CA GLU A 121 -3.91 -12.63 -4.20
C GLU A 121 -2.43 -12.21 -4.23
N LEU A 122 -2.10 -11.08 -3.58
CA LEU A 122 -0.71 -10.65 -3.50
C LEU A 122 0.14 -11.66 -2.74
N THR A 123 1.29 -12.01 -3.33
CA THR A 123 2.33 -12.72 -2.60
C THR A 123 3.06 -11.76 -1.66
N PHE A 124 3.76 -12.30 -0.68
CA PHE A 124 4.56 -11.50 0.25
C PHE A 124 5.64 -10.68 -0.50
N LYS A 125 6.20 -11.26 -1.56
CA LYS A 125 7.18 -10.59 -2.43
C LYS A 125 6.57 -9.36 -3.10
N ASP A 126 5.35 -9.46 -3.63
CA ASP A 126 4.71 -8.31 -4.29
C ASP A 126 4.36 -7.22 -3.30
N ALA A 127 3.87 -7.58 -2.11
CA ALA A 127 3.55 -6.62 -1.04
C ALA A 127 4.79 -5.82 -0.60
N ILE A 128 5.94 -6.49 -0.46
CA ILE A 128 7.22 -5.82 -0.16
C ILE A 128 7.63 -4.92 -1.32
N LEU A 129 7.67 -5.44 -2.55
CA LEU A 129 8.11 -4.67 -3.71
C LEU A 129 7.22 -3.45 -3.93
N ARG A 130 5.90 -3.56 -3.73
CA ARG A 130 4.96 -2.43 -3.78
C ARG A 130 5.27 -1.39 -2.71
N SER A 131 5.48 -1.84 -1.47
CA SER A 131 5.81 -0.96 -0.35
C SER A 131 7.13 -0.22 -0.58
N LEU A 132 8.14 -0.90 -1.13
CA LEU A 132 9.41 -0.29 -1.51
C LEU A 132 9.27 0.68 -2.68
N SER A 133 8.47 0.32 -3.69
CA SER A 133 8.23 1.17 -4.87
C SER A 133 7.58 2.50 -4.48
N ARG A 134 6.75 2.52 -3.44
CA ARG A 134 6.14 3.74 -2.89
C ARG A 134 7.11 4.68 -2.16
N LEU A 135 8.29 4.18 -1.76
CA LEU A 135 9.34 5.02 -1.18
C LEU A 135 10.06 5.86 -2.24
N VAL A 136 9.89 5.52 -3.53
CA VAL A 136 10.50 6.28 -4.62
C VAL A 136 9.96 7.71 -4.60
N PRO A 137 10.83 8.73 -4.59
CA PRO A 137 10.38 10.10 -4.64
C PRO A 137 9.54 10.33 -5.89
N PHE A 138 8.46 11.10 -5.73
CA PHE A 138 7.46 11.40 -6.76
C PHE A 138 6.53 10.25 -7.16
N GLU A 139 6.61 9.07 -6.52
CA GLU A 139 5.67 7.98 -6.77
C GLU A 139 4.19 8.41 -6.65
N PRO A 140 3.77 9.22 -5.67
CA PRO A 140 2.37 9.66 -5.60
C PRO A 140 1.90 10.43 -6.85
N PHE A 141 2.81 11.12 -7.55
CA PHE A 141 2.47 11.80 -8.80
C PHE A 141 2.33 10.83 -9.98
N SER A 142 2.97 9.66 -9.92
CA SER A 142 2.80 8.62 -10.94
C SER A 142 1.35 8.11 -11.04
N ALA A 143 0.56 8.27 -9.98
CA ALA A 143 -0.86 7.90 -9.96
C ALA A 143 -1.74 8.77 -10.88
N PHE A 144 -1.27 9.95 -11.30
CA PHE A 144 -1.95 10.78 -12.31
C PHE A 144 -1.68 10.31 -13.74
N GLY A 145 -0.73 9.39 -13.95
CA GLY A 145 -0.47 8.73 -15.22
C GLY A 145 -1.46 7.60 -15.51
N LYS A 146 -1.15 6.77 -16.52
CA LYS A 146 -1.98 5.61 -16.88
C LYS A 146 -2.07 4.57 -15.75
N ARG A 147 -0.94 4.28 -15.10
CA ARG A 147 -0.85 3.37 -13.95
C ARG A 147 0.25 3.85 -12.99
N PRO A 148 0.06 3.76 -11.66
CA PRO A 148 1.10 4.05 -10.70
C PRO A 148 2.34 3.18 -10.93
N TRP A 149 3.53 3.71 -10.60
CA TRP A 149 4.78 2.96 -10.76
C TRP A 149 4.81 1.70 -9.92
N HIS A 150 4.30 1.75 -8.69
CA HIS A 150 4.26 0.57 -7.82
C HIS A 150 3.34 -0.55 -8.36
N ASP A 151 2.25 -0.21 -9.04
CA ASP A 151 1.38 -1.16 -9.73
C ASP A 151 2.07 -1.76 -10.96
N THR A 152 2.78 -0.92 -11.71
CA THR A 152 3.48 -1.30 -12.95
C THR A 152 4.67 -2.23 -12.68
N TRP A 153 5.50 -1.93 -11.69
CA TRP A 153 6.70 -2.72 -11.39
C TRP A 153 6.39 -4.05 -10.70
N THR A 154 5.20 -4.19 -10.13
CA THR A 154 4.79 -5.41 -9.43
C THR A 154 3.67 -6.18 -10.12
N ASN A 155 3.29 -5.77 -11.34
CA ASN A 155 2.23 -6.40 -12.13
C ASN A 155 0.93 -6.61 -11.34
N THR A 156 0.51 -5.56 -10.64
CA THR A 156 -0.68 -5.57 -9.79
C THR A 156 -1.64 -4.46 -10.18
N VAL A 157 -2.90 -4.63 -9.79
CA VAL A 157 -4.02 -3.76 -10.15
C VAL A 157 -4.87 -3.49 -8.91
N VAL A 158 -5.42 -2.29 -8.80
CA VAL A 158 -6.39 -1.94 -7.76
C VAL A 158 -7.78 -1.95 -8.37
N VAL A 159 -8.62 -2.83 -7.84
CA VAL A 159 -9.97 -3.09 -8.32
C VAL A 159 -10.98 -2.61 -7.29
N LYS A 160 -12.18 -2.22 -7.74
CA LYS A 160 -13.30 -2.02 -6.83
C LYS A 160 -13.75 -3.38 -6.30
N SER A 161 -13.92 -3.44 -4.99
CA SER A 161 -14.41 -4.63 -4.28
C SER A 161 -15.87 -4.50 -3.89
N ARG A 162 -16.47 -3.32 -4.05
CA ARG A 162 -17.85 -2.97 -3.72
C ARG A 162 -18.41 -2.01 -4.76
#